data_AF-A0A2G6M0S4-F1
#
_entry.id   AF-A0A2G6M0S4-F1
#
_cell.length_a   1.000
_cell.length_b   1.000
_cell.length_c   1.000
_cell.angle_alpha   90.00
_cell.angle_beta   90.00
_cell.angle_gamma   90.00
#
_symmetry.space_group_name_H-M   'P 1'
#
loop_
_entity.id
_entity.type
_entity.pdbx_description
1 polymer ?
#
loop_
_entity_poly.entity_id
_entity_poly.type
_entity_poly.pdbx_seq_one_letter_code
_entity_poly.pdbx_strand_id
1 'polypeptide(L)'
;MPDTNTAESFVCPDTIAKWTDWAMRNVDGLWENDNRHSVEMRLVTSYGGEDSVNPPFYKVNWIHLSGDTLFVSDQAAEKLVCMNLDGTVYWEYGAEGEGPGHFCTIGGIDTSGDWIAVCNIYGGNIEILDRNGELTSIITVSNPQDVIALSDSTLAILSKA
;
A
#
# COMPACT_ATOMS: atom_id res chain seq x y z
N MET A 1 -17.85 -9.94 -37.62
CA MET A 1 -17.30 -8.59 -37.36
C MET A 1 -15.90 -8.82 -36.82
N PRO A 2 -14.82 -8.35 -37.45
CA PRO A 2 -13.48 -8.56 -36.93
C PRO A 2 -13.11 -7.51 -35.87
N ASP A 3 -12.26 -7.96 -34.95
CA ASP A 3 -11.88 -7.36 -33.68
C ASP A 3 -11.23 -5.97 -33.78
N THR A 4 -11.64 -5.05 -32.89
CA THR A 4 -10.99 -3.76 -32.70
C THR A 4 -9.86 -3.87 -31.69
N ASN A 5 -8.66 -4.12 -32.22
CA ASN A 5 -7.46 -3.30 -31.99
C ASN A 5 -7.04 -3.05 -30.52
N THR A 6 -6.32 -4.02 -29.93
CA THR A 6 -5.36 -3.75 -28.85
C THR A 6 -4.15 -3.01 -29.43
N ALA A 7 -4.22 -1.68 -29.47
CA ALA A 7 -3.05 -0.86 -29.72
C ALA A 7 -2.20 -0.87 -28.43
N GLU A 8 -1.27 -1.82 -28.33
CA GLU A 8 -0.15 -1.67 -27.41
C GLU A 8 0.55 -0.35 -27.76
N SER A 9 0.63 0.57 -26.79
CA SER A 9 1.32 1.84 -26.96
C SER A 9 2.82 1.55 -27.12
N PHE A 10 3.27 1.49 -28.38
CA PHE A 10 4.68 1.43 -28.71
C PHE A 10 5.35 2.71 -28.22
N VAL A 11 5.94 2.66 -27.03
CA VAL A 11 6.88 3.69 -26.59
C VAL A 11 8.12 3.51 -27.44
N CYS A 12 8.47 4.54 -28.22
CA CYS A 12 9.66 4.50 -29.08
C CYS A 12 10.88 4.16 -28.20
N PRO A 13 11.75 3.20 -28.57
CA PRO A 13 12.86 2.75 -27.73
C PRO A 13 13.81 3.87 -27.29
N ASP A 14 13.87 4.97 -28.04
CA ASP A 14 14.67 6.14 -27.70
C ASP A 14 14.04 7.03 -26.61
N THR A 15 12.76 6.81 -26.29
CA THR A 15 12.00 7.66 -25.36
C THR A 15 12.53 7.44 -23.95
N ILE A 16 12.63 6.20 -23.47
CA ILE A 16 13.18 5.89 -22.14
C ILE A 16 14.60 6.45 -22.02
N ALA A 17 15.47 6.22 -23.01
CA ALA A 17 16.83 6.73 -22.99
C ALA A 17 16.88 8.27 -22.92
N LYS A 18 16.05 8.97 -23.70
CA LYS A 18 15.92 10.44 -23.66
C LYS A 18 15.42 10.94 -22.30
N TRP A 19 14.43 10.27 -21.71
CA TRP A 19 13.92 10.60 -20.38
C TRP A 19 14.96 10.36 -19.29
N THR A 20 15.69 9.25 -19.34
CA THR A 20 16.79 8.94 -18.43
C THR A 20 17.90 9.99 -18.54
N ASP A 21 18.33 10.32 -19.76
CA ASP A 21 19.33 11.35 -20.01
C ASP A 21 18.89 12.73 -19.50
N TRP A 22 17.61 13.09 -19.69
CA TRP A 22 17.05 14.33 -19.17
C TRP A 22 17.03 14.34 -17.64
N ALA A 23 16.53 13.28 -17.01
CA ALA A 23 16.40 13.16 -15.55
C ALA A 23 17.76 13.13 -14.85
N MET A 24 18.80 12.56 -15.47
CA MET A 24 20.15 12.55 -14.91
C MET A 24 20.90 13.88 -15.05
N ARG A 25 20.53 14.71 -16.04
CA ARG A 25 21.21 15.99 -16.33
C ARG A 25 20.57 17.20 -15.68
N ASN A 26 19.27 17.15 -15.41
CA ASN A 26 18.52 18.27 -14.86
C ASN A 26 18.20 17.98 -13.40
N VAL A 27 18.56 18.93 -12.53
CA VAL A 27 18.12 18.93 -11.12
C VAL A 27 16.65 19.34 -11.04
N ASP A 28 16.21 20.16 -12.00
CA ASP A 28 14.90 20.74 -12.03
C ASP A 28 13.87 19.82 -12.70
N GLY A 29 12.66 19.82 -12.16
CA GLY A 29 11.53 19.07 -12.72
C GLY A 29 11.12 19.61 -14.09
N LEU A 30 10.61 18.75 -14.97
CA LEU A 30 10.22 19.11 -16.35
C LEU A 30 9.24 20.30 -16.40
N TRP A 31 8.42 20.41 -15.36
CA TRP A 31 7.38 21.44 -15.23
C TRP A 31 7.60 22.38 -14.03
N GLU A 32 8.77 22.37 -13.40
CA GLU A 32 9.03 23.12 -12.16
C GLU A 32 8.76 24.63 -12.30
N ASN A 33 8.98 25.18 -13.50
CA ASN A 33 8.72 26.59 -13.81
C ASN A 33 7.55 26.79 -14.78
N ASP A 34 6.72 25.78 -14.99
CA ASP A 34 5.58 25.83 -15.89
C ASP A 34 4.25 25.76 -15.13
N ASN A 35 3.75 26.93 -14.72
CA ASN A 35 2.50 27.07 -13.97
C ASN A 35 1.25 26.54 -14.71
N ARG A 36 1.35 26.21 -16.00
CA ARG A 36 0.28 25.53 -16.75
C ARG A 36 0.11 24.08 -16.31
N HIS A 37 1.11 23.49 -15.67
CA HIS A 37 1.13 22.12 -15.16
C HIS A 37 1.18 22.14 -13.63
N SER A 38 0.15 22.73 -13.02
CA SER A 38 0.01 22.81 -11.56
C SER A 38 -1.06 21.85 -11.05
N VAL A 39 -0.84 21.33 -9.84
CA VAL A 39 -1.81 20.53 -9.09
C VAL A 39 -2.17 21.33 -7.83
N GLU A 40 -3.46 21.56 -7.61
CA GLU A 40 -3.94 22.13 -6.35
C GLU A 40 -4.26 20.99 -5.38
N MET A 41 -3.67 21.06 -4.18
CA MET A 41 -3.93 20.11 -3.11
C MET A 41 -4.79 20.77 -2.05
N ARG A 42 -5.89 20.10 -1.68
CA ARG A 42 -6.77 20.54 -0.60
C ARG A 42 -6.95 19.40 0.39
N LEU A 43 -6.73 19.68 1.67
CA LEU A 43 -7.10 18.75 2.73
C LEU A 43 -8.63 18.56 2.72
N VAL A 44 -9.07 17.31 2.56
CA VAL A 44 -10.49 16.96 2.57
C VAL A 44 -10.93 16.52 3.97
N THR A 45 -10.12 15.71 4.64
CA THR A 45 -10.43 15.13 5.94
C THR A 45 -9.17 14.66 6.66
N SER A 46 -9.27 14.45 7.97
CA SER A 46 -8.24 13.90 8.85
C SER A 46 -8.87 12.85 9.76
N TYR A 47 -8.14 11.77 10.03
CA TYR A 47 -8.56 10.73 10.97
C TYR A 47 -7.48 10.56 12.03
N GLY A 48 -7.88 10.34 13.29
CA GLY A 48 -6.93 10.33 14.39
C GLY A 48 -6.36 11.73 14.71
N GLY A 49 -5.45 11.78 15.68
CA GLY A 49 -4.75 12.99 16.08
C GLY A 49 -5.43 13.81 17.18
N GLU A 50 -4.95 15.04 17.39
CA GLU A 50 -5.38 15.91 18.49
C GLU A 50 -6.87 16.28 18.41
N ASP A 51 -7.42 16.41 17.20
CA ASP A 51 -8.80 16.83 16.95
C ASP A 51 -9.81 15.66 16.96
N SER A 52 -9.33 14.42 16.82
CA SER A 52 -10.16 13.21 16.94
C SER A 52 -9.32 12.01 17.35
N VAL A 53 -9.56 11.47 18.54
CA VAL A 53 -8.86 10.26 19.02
C VAL A 53 -9.43 8.95 18.47
N ASN A 54 -10.50 9.00 17.68
CA ASN A 54 -11.15 7.83 17.11
C ASN A 54 -11.11 7.88 15.58
N PRO A 55 -10.59 6.83 14.91
CA PRO A 55 -9.86 5.70 15.49
C PRO A 55 -8.50 6.11 16.12
N PRO A 56 -8.03 5.43 17.18
CA PRO A 56 -6.76 5.75 17.81
C PRO A 56 -5.62 5.19 16.98
N PHE A 57 -4.86 6.09 16.36
CA PHE A 57 -3.60 5.81 15.70
C PHE A 57 -2.42 6.30 16.54
N TYR A 58 -1.40 5.47 16.70
CA TYR A 58 -0.24 5.76 17.54
C TYR A 58 1.04 5.94 16.71
N LYS A 59 1.26 5.08 15.69
CA LYS A 59 2.35 5.23 14.73
C LYS A 59 2.00 4.57 13.40
N VAL A 60 1.29 5.31 12.54
CA VAL A 60 0.99 4.87 11.18
C VAL A 60 2.29 4.78 10.38
N ASN A 61 2.50 3.65 9.69
CA ASN A 61 3.71 3.45 8.88
C ASN A 61 3.40 3.12 7.41
N TRP A 62 2.42 2.24 7.15
CA TRP A 62 1.91 1.94 5.81
C TRP A 62 0.40 2.19 5.71
N ILE A 63 -0.02 2.49 4.48
CA ILE A 63 -1.41 2.76 4.11
C ILE A 63 -1.68 2.20 2.72
N HIS A 64 -2.85 1.62 2.51
CA HIS A 64 -3.32 1.17 1.21
C HIS A 64 -4.78 1.57 1.01
N LEU A 65 -5.16 2.00 -0.20
CA LEU A 65 -6.51 2.38 -0.57
C LEU A 65 -7.02 1.46 -1.68
N SER A 66 -8.15 0.79 -1.43
CA SER A 66 -8.85 -0.06 -2.41
C SER A 66 -10.30 0.40 -2.53
N GLY A 67 -10.61 1.14 -3.59
CA GLY A 67 -11.89 1.85 -3.71
C GLY A 67 -12.05 2.87 -2.59
N ASP A 68 -13.13 2.75 -1.82
CA ASP A 68 -13.40 3.59 -0.65
C ASP A 68 -12.94 2.96 0.68
N THR A 69 -12.23 1.82 0.63
CA THR A 69 -11.70 1.15 1.82
C THR A 69 -10.23 1.48 2.03
N LEU A 70 -9.93 1.98 3.22
CA LEU A 70 -8.60 2.32 3.68
C LEU A 70 -8.08 1.24 4.63
N PHE A 71 -6.88 0.77 4.37
CA PHE A 71 -6.12 -0.14 5.21
C PHE A 71 -4.92 0.60 5.78
N VAL A 72 -4.75 0.54 7.10
CA VAL A 72 -3.71 1.30 7.80
C VAL A 72 -2.97 0.37 8.75
N SER A 73 -1.65 0.27 8.61
CA SER A 73 -0.83 -0.41 9.60
C SER A 73 -0.44 0.59 10.70
N ASP A 74 -0.90 0.36 11.92
CA ASP A 74 -0.42 1.07 13.10
C ASP A 74 0.69 0.25 13.76
N GLN A 75 1.93 0.67 13.56
CA GLN A 75 3.10 -0.04 14.04
C GLN A 75 3.20 -0.02 15.57
N ALA A 76 2.77 1.05 16.23
CA ALA A 76 2.86 1.12 17.69
C ALA A 76 1.81 0.27 18.38
N ALA A 77 0.66 0.05 17.74
CA ALA A 77 -0.37 -0.87 18.22
C ALA A 77 -0.26 -2.28 17.61
N GLU A 78 0.68 -2.50 16.69
CA GLU A 78 0.89 -3.76 15.97
C GLU A 78 -0.42 -4.31 15.36
N LYS A 79 -1.19 -3.42 14.71
CA LYS A 79 -2.50 -3.73 14.14
C LYS A 79 -2.69 -3.18 12.74
N LEU A 80 -3.45 -3.92 11.94
CA LEU A 80 -4.07 -3.48 10.69
C LEU A 80 -5.48 -2.97 11.00
N VAL A 81 -5.76 -1.74 10.59
CA VAL A 81 -7.09 -1.12 10.70
C VAL A 81 -7.71 -1.03 9.31
N CYS A 82 -8.92 -1.56 9.16
CA CYS A 82 -9.72 -1.45 7.94
C CYS A 82 -10.89 -0.51 8.19
N MET A 83 -11.01 0.53 7.38
CA MET A 83 -12.00 1.59 7.58
C MET A 83 -12.47 2.22 6.28
N ASN A 84 -13.59 2.93 6.34
CA ASN A 84 -14.09 3.74 5.23
C ASN A 84 -13.44 5.13 5.22
N LEU A 85 -13.58 5.85 4.11
CA LEU A 85 -13.14 7.24 3.97
C LEU A 85 -13.94 8.25 4.82
N ASP A 86 -14.96 7.84 5.55
CA ASP A 86 -15.65 8.70 6.52
C ASP A 86 -15.10 8.58 7.96
N GLY A 87 -14.15 7.65 8.20
CA GLY A 87 -13.61 7.39 9.53
C GLY A 87 -14.18 6.14 10.21
N THR A 88 -15.22 5.51 9.64
CA THR A 88 -15.85 4.33 10.22
C THR A 88 -14.94 3.12 10.10
N VAL A 89 -14.54 2.55 11.24
CA VAL A 89 -13.76 1.31 11.29
C VAL A 89 -14.70 0.13 11.06
N TYR A 90 -14.34 -0.72 10.08
CA TYR A 90 -15.04 -1.98 9.82
C TYR A 90 -14.54 -3.08 10.75
N TRP A 91 -13.23 -3.23 10.84
CA TRP A 91 -12.56 -4.22 11.69
C TRP A 91 -11.09 -3.84 11.93
N GLU A 92 -10.51 -4.47 12.94
CA GLU A 92 -9.08 -4.41 13.24
C GLU A 92 -8.53 -5.84 13.33
N TYR A 93 -7.29 -6.04 12.93
CA TYR A 93 -6.60 -7.33 12.97
C TYR A 93 -5.16 -7.15 13.46
N GLY A 94 -4.71 -7.98 14.39
CA GLY A 94 -3.34 -7.90 14.92
C GLY A 94 -3.26 -7.45 16.37
N ALA A 95 -2.19 -7.88 17.02
CA ALA A 95 -1.68 -7.36 18.28
C ALA A 95 -0.17 -7.64 18.36
N GLU A 96 0.52 -7.02 19.32
CA GLU A 96 1.92 -7.34 19.59
C GLU A 96 2.06 -8.80 20.05
N GLY A 97 3.00 -9.55 19.47
CA GLY A 97 3.34 -10.88 19.92
C GLY A 97 3.79 -11.83 18.81
N GLU A 98 3.80 -13.12 19.14
CA GLU A 98 4.20 -14.19 18.22
C GLU A 98 3.02 -15.09 17.84
N GLY A 99 3.05 -15.59 16.60
CA GLY A 99 2.05 -16.51 16.06
C GLY A 99 1.00 -15.82 15.21
N PRO A 100 0.04 -16.60 14.65
CA PRO A 100 -0.98 -16.07 13.76
C PRO A 100 -1.78 -14.92 14.40
N GLY A 101 -1.94 -13.83 13.66
CA GLY A 101 -2.65 -12.64 14.12
C GLY A 101 -1.88 -11.81 15.14
N HIS A 102 -0.59 -12.07 15.31
CA HIS A 102 0.31 -11.23 16.10
C HIS A 102 1.50 -10.76 15.26
N PHE A 103 1.90 -9.51 15.46
CA PHE A 103 2.97 -8.87 14.71
C PHE A 103 4.16 -8.53 15.59
N CYS A 104 5.35 -8.74 15.02
CA CYS A 104 6.61 -8.19 15.51
C CYS A 104 7.07 -7.17 14.47
N THR A 105 6.58 -5.93 14.57
CA THR A 105 6.64 -4.90 13.53
C THR A 105 5.83 -5.29 12.29
N ILE A 106 4.54 -4.97 12.33
CA ILE A 106 3.65 -4.95 11.16
C ILE A 106 4.29 -4.09 10.06
N GLY A 107 4.23 -4.58 8.84
CA GLY A 107 4.93 -4.07 7.66
C GLY A 107 4.00 -3.53 6.58
N GLY A 108 4.48 -3.55 5.34
CA GLY A 108 3.70 -3.20 4.16
C GLY A 108 2.41 -4.00 4.02
N ILE A 109 1.43 -3.37 3.37
CA ILE A 109 0.07 -3.88 3.17
C ILE A 109 -0.37 -3.62 1.73
N ASP A 110 -1.01 -4.62 1.12
CA ASP A 110 -1.64 -4.48 -0.20
C ASP A 110 -2.80 -5.48 -0.35
N THR A 111 -3.71 -5.24 -1.29
CA THR A 111 -4.90 -6.07 -1.51
C THR A 111 -5.25 -6.19 -2.99
N SER A 112 -5.79 -7.33 -3.40
CA SER A 112 -6.41 -7.52 -4.72
C SER A 112 -7.54 -8.53 -4.61
N GLY A 113 -8.60 -8.32 -5.38
CA GLY A 113 -9.80 -9.15 -5.32
C GLY A 113 -10.29 -9.34 -3.87
N ASP A 114 -10.29 -10.59 -3.43
CA ASP A 114 -10.83 -11.01 -2.14
C ASP A 114 -9.79 -11.16 -1.02
N TRP A 115 -8.51 -10.86 -1.28
CA TRP A 115 -7.43 -11.06 -0.31
C TRP A 115 -6.70 -9.77 0.06
N ILE A 116 -6.18 -9.74 1.28
CA ILE A 116 -5.33 -8.68 1.83
C ILE A 116 -4.05 -9.34 2.30
N ALA A 117 -2.89 -8.78 1.96
CA ALA A 117 -1.60 -9.24 2.43
C ALA A 117 -1.00 -8.20 3.39
N VAL A 118 -0.49 -8.67 4.53
CA VAL A 118 0.19 -7.82 5.51
C VAL A 118 1.50 -8.46 5.95
N CYS A 119 2.58 -7.70 5.84
CA CYS A 119 3.90 -8.15 6.26
C CYS A 119 4.02 -8.18 7.79
N ASN A 120 4.71 -9.18 8.32
CA ASN A 120 5.22 -9.23 9.67
C ASN A 120 6.75 -9.24 9.60
N ILE A 121 7.37 -8.06 9.76
CA ILE A 121 8.77 -7.83 9.40
C ILE A 121 9.69 -8.75 10.20
N TYR A 122 9.60 -8.71 11.54
CA TYR A 122 10.45 -9.52 12.40
C TYR A 122 9.83 -10.89 12.75
N GLY A 123 8.54 -11.09 12.49
CA GLY A 123 7.93 -12.42 12.53
C GLY A 123 8.32 -13.31 11.34
N GLY A 124 8.82 -12.72 10.24
CA GLY A 124 9.32 -13.47 9.09
C GLY A 124 8.21 -14.13 8.28
N ASN A 125 7.05 -13.47 8.19
CA ASN A 125 5.93 -13.98 7.42
C ASN A 125 5.09 -12.85 6.81
N ILE A 126 4.23 -13.23 5.88
CA ILE A 126 3.12 -12.42 5.39
C ILE A 126 1.85 -13.15 5.76
N GLU A 127 0.94 -12.46 6.40
CA GLU A 127 -0.40 -12.99 6.68
C GLU A 127 -1.35 -12.55 5.56
N ILE A 128 -2.12 -13.51 5.04
CA ILE A 128 -3.13 -13.27 4.01
C ILE A 128 -4.51 -13.37 4.65
N LEU A 129 -5.25 -12.28 4.64
CA LEU A 129 -6.60 -12.18 5.18
C LEU A 129 -7.62 -12.16 4.03
N ASP A 130 -8.86 -12.52 4.34
CA ASP A 130 -10.01 -12.20 3.47
C ASP A 130 -10.46 -10.73 3.68
N ARG A 131 -11.46 -10.28 2.91
CA ARG A 131 -12.02 -8.91 3.05
C ARG A 131 -12.76 -8.65 4.37
N ASN A 132 -13.09 -9.69 5.14
CA ASN A 132 -13.69 -9.58 6.46
C ASN A 132 -12.63 -9.47 7.57
N GLY A 133 -11.34 -9.56 7.23
CA GLY A 133 -10.24 -9.52 8.19
C GLY A 133 -9.94 -10.89 8.82
N GLU A 134 -10.44 -11.98 8.25
CA GLU A 134 -10.16 -13.33 8.74
C GLU A 134 -8.90 -13.90 8.09
N LEU A 135 -8.02 -14.50 8.88
CA LEU A 135 -6.80 -15.14 8.40
C LEU A 135 -7.11 -16.37 7.53
N THR A 136 -6.57 -16.39 6.32
CA THR A 136 -6.75 -17.49 5.36
C THR A 136 -5.47 -18.28 5.12
N SER A 137 -4.30 -17.62 5.10
CA SER A 137 -3.02 -18.30 4.89
C SER A 137 -1.84 -17.47 5.39
N ILE A 138 -0.69 -18.11 5.54
CA ILE A 138 0.57 -17.49 5.94
C ILE A 138 1.65 -17.90 4.94
N ILE A 139 2.43 -16.94 4.47
CA ILE A 139 3.59 -17.15 3.60
C ILE A 139 4.85 -16.83 4.40
N THR A 140 5.72 -17.83 4.61
CA THR A 140 6.99 -17.61 5.31
C THR A 140 8.03 -16.99 4.37
N VAL A 141 8.51 -15.80 4.72
CA VAL A 141 9.57 -15.08 4.00
C VAL A 141 10.44 -14.38 5.02
N SER A 142 11.76 -14.48 4.90
CA SER A 142 12.67 -13.77 5.80
C SER A 142 12.54 -12.25 5.62
N ASN A 143 12.32 -11.54 6.73
CA ASN A 143 12.37 -10.08 6.81
C ASN A 143 11.58 -9.34 5.69
N PRO A 144 10.28 -9.67 5.47
CA PRO A 144 9.48 -9.07 4.42
C PRO A 144 9.19 -7.61 4.83
N GLN A 145 9.60 -6.64 4.01
CA GLN A 145 9.41 -5.23 4.30
C GLN A 145 8.10 -4.73 3.70
N ASP A 146 7.82 -5.14 2.48
CA ASP A 146 6.71 -4.64 1.68
C ASP A 146 6.13 -5.74 0.79
N VAL A 147 4.86 -5.58 0.44
CA VAL A 147 4.12 -6.50 -0.42
C VAL A 147 3.36 -5.67 -1.45
N ILE A 148 3.34 -6.13 -2.70
CA ILE A 148 2.64 -5.46 -3.79
C ILE A 148 1.78 -6.47 -4.53
N ALA A 149 0.49 -6.19 -4.67
CA ALA A 149 -0.41 -6.94 -5.51
C ALA A 149 -0.11 -6.67 -6.99
N LEU A 150 0.04 -7.74 -7.78
CA LEU A 150 0.22 -7.66 -9.23
C LEU A 150 -1.06 -8.09 -9.97
N SER A 151 -1.88 -8.93 -9.35
CA SER A 151 -3.20 -9.37 -9.82
C SER A 151 -3.95 -10.04 -8.67
N ASP A 152 -5.20 -10.46 -8.91
CA ASP A 152 -6.01 -11.21 -7.95
C ASP A 152 -5.41 -12.55 -7.52
N SER A 153 -4.35 -13.04 -8.17
CA SER A 153 -3.68 -14.30 -7.83
C SER A 153 -2.17 -14.17 -7.65
N THR A 154 -1.61 -12.97 -7.68
CA THR A 154 -0.16 -12.79 -7.68
C THR A 154 0.25 -11.55 -6.92
N LEU A 155 1.27 -11.71 -6.07
CA LEU A 155 1.89 -10.65 -5.30
C LEU A 155 3.41 -10.73 -5.43
N ALA A 156 4.07 -9.59 -5.30
CA ALA A 156 5.51 -9.45 -5.15
C ALA A 156 5.84 -9.11 -3.70
N ILE A 157 6.96 -9.63 -3.21
CA ILE A 157 7.42 -9.41 -1.84
C ILE A 157 8.81 -8.78 -1.91
N LEU A 158 8.98 -7.65 -1.24
CA LEU A 158 10.28 -7.04 -1.05
C LEU A 158 10.80 -7.47 0.31
N SER A 159 11.80 -8.32 0.31
CA SER A 159 12.47 -8.80 1.52
C SER A 159 13.91 -8.31 1.59
N LYS A 160 14.42 -8.21 2.82
CA LYS A 160 15.84 -8.02 3.09
C LYS A 160 16.50 -9.36 3.39
N ALA A 161 17.75 -9.50 2.97
CA ALA A 161 18.61 -10.61 3.36
C ALA A 161 18.99 -10.53 4.84
#